data_AF-A0A0D2JHJ3-F1
#
_entry.id   AF-A0A0D2JHJ3-F1
#
_cell.length_a   1.000
_cell.length_b   1.000
_cell.length_c   1.000
_cell.angle_alpha   90.00
_cell.angle_beta   90.00
_cell.angle_gamma   90.00
#
_symmetry.space_group_name_H-M   'P 1'
#
loop_
_entity.id
_entity.type
_entity.pdbx_description
1 polymer ?
#
loop_
_entity_poly.entity_id
_entity_poly.type
_entity_poly.pdbx_seq_one_letter_code
_entity_poly.pdbx_strand_id
1 'polypeptide(L)' 'MQAKPRMESSAVADDKTGGLAASTTRTSTGAFLDESQDEVVAAIEKRVAQVTMLPKRERRLGR' A
#
# COMPACT_ATOMS: atom_id res chain seq x y z
N MET A 1 -7.03 -4.77 -19.09
CA MET A 1 -7.13 -5.45 -17.79
C MET A 1 -7.95 -4.56 -16.87
N GLN A 2 -9.01 -5.06 -16.23
CA GLN A 2 -9.73 -4.29 -15.20
C GLN A 2 -9.14 -4.62 -13.82
N ALA A 3 -8.92 -3.60 -12.99
CA ALA A 3 -8.46 -3.79 -11.63
C ALA A 3 -9.55 -4.51 -10.81
N LYS A 4 -9.17 -5.58 -10.08
CA LYS A 4 -10.09 -6.23 -9.14
C LYS A 4 -10.41 -5.27 -7.99
N PRO A 5 -11.67 -5.18 -7.53
CA PRO A 5 -12.00 -4.34 -6.38
C PRO A 5 -11.33 -4.91 -5.12
N ARG A 6 -10.35 -4.17 -4.60
CA ARG A 6 -9.59 -4.51 -3.37
C ARG A 6 -9.75 -3.47 -2.25
N MET A 7 -10.62 -2.47 -2.45
CA MET A 7 -10.76 -1.34 -1.54
C MET A 7 -11.55 -1.76 -0.30
N GLU A 8 -10.99 -1.53 0.88
CA GLU A 8 -11.63 -1.79 2.17
C GLU A 8 -11.74 -0.52 3.01
N SER A 9 -12.73 -0.44 3.89
CA SER A 9 -12.88 0.67 4.82
C SER A 9 -11.72 0.68 5.82
N SER A 10 -11.22 1.87 6.15
CA SER A 10 -10.12 2.01 7.10
C SER A 10 -10.55 1.62 8.51
N ALA A 11 -9.87 0.63 9.07
CA ALA A 11 -10.04 0.18 10.45
C ALA A 11 -8.72 0.28 11.24
N VAL A 12 -8.83 0.45 12.55
CA VAL A 12 -7.73 0.44 13.51
C VAL A 12 -8.06 -0.55 14.63
N ALA A 13 -7.04 -1.06 15.32
CA ALA A 13 -7.27 -1.82 16.54
C ALA A 13 -7.78 -0.87 17.65
N ASP A 14 -8.83 -1.27 18.34
CA ASP A 14 -9.39 -0.56 19.48
C ASP A 14 -8.69 -1.00 20.76
N ASP A 15 -8.11 -0.06 21.51
CA ASP A 15 -7.29 -0.36 22.68
C ASP A 15 -8.07 -0.94 23.86
N LYS A 16 -9.39 -0.76 23.92
CA LYS A 16 -10.24 -1.22 25.04
C LYS A 16 -10.74 -2.63 24.82
N THR A 17 -11.11 -2.95 23.59
CA THR A 17 -11.74 -4.22 23.21
C THR A 17 -10.76 -5.19 22.55
N GLY A 18 -9.63 -4.69 22.03
CA GLY A 18 -8.70 -5.45 21.18
C GLY A 18 -9.29 -5.80 19.80
N GLY A 19 -10.50 -5.34 19.50
CA GLY A 19 -11.20 -5.58 18.24
C GLY A 19 -10.85 -4.54 17.18
N LEU A 20 -11.43 -4.68 15.98
CA LEU A 20 -11.31 -3.69 14.92
C LEU A 20 -12.43 -2.65 15.03
N ALA A 21 -12.06 -1.38 15.01
CA ALA A 21 -12.98 -0.25 14.95
C ALA A 21 -12.72 0.58 13.69
N ALA A 22 -13.78 1.16 13.12
CA ALA A 22 -13.65 2.08 11.98
C ALA A 22 -12.83 3.31 12.38
N SER A 23 -11.91 3.75 11.52
CA SER A 23 -11.10 4.93 11.78
C SER A 23 -11.92 6.21 11.64
N THR A 24 -11.87 7.09 12.64
CA THR A 24 -12.47 8.43 12.58
C THR A 24 -11.52 9.48 11.99
N THR A 25 -10.22 9.18 11.90
CA THR A 25 -9.21 10.09 11.35
C THR A 25 -8.98 9.84 9.85
N ARG A 26 -8.79 8.58 9.42
CA ARG A 26 -8.69 8.21 8.00
C ARG A 26 -9.98 7.52 7.58
N THR A 27 -10.96 8.28 7.10
CA THR A 27 -12.30 7.75 6.77
C THR A 27 -12.44 7.21 5.34
N SER A 28 -11.39 7.34 4.51
CA SER A 28 -11.38 6.80 3.16
C SER A 28 -11.29 5.28 3.15
N THR A 29 -11.70 4.67 2.04
CA THR A 29 -11.31 3.29 1.72
C THR A 29 -9.87 3.24 1.21
N GLY A 30 -9.22 2.08 1.28
CA GLY A 30 -7.86 1.90 0.82
C GLY A 30 -7.55 0.47 0.42
N ALA A 31 -6.48 0.30 -0.35
CA ALA A 31 -5.89 -0.98 -0.71
C ALA A 31 -4.37 -0.82 -0.83
N PHE A 32 -3.64 -1.91 -0.63
CA PHE A 32 -2.22 -1.96 -0.93
C PHE A 32 -1.98 -2.66 -2.27
N LEU A 33 -0.94 -2.20 -2.96
CA LEU A 33 -0.37 -2.90 -4.12
C LEU A 33 0.94 -3.55 -3.67
N ASP A 34 1.24 -4.71 -4.25
CA ASP A 34 2.55 -5.33 -4.06
C ASP A 34 3.63 -4.51 -4.76
N GLU A 35 4.86 -4.58 -4.26
CA GLU A 35 6.01 -3.94 -4.91
C GLU A 35 6.18 -4.46 -6.33
N SER A 36 6.23 -3.54 -7.29
CA SER A 36 6.31 -3.88 -8.72
C SER A 36 5.23 -4.88 -9.17
N GLN A 37 4.00 -4.74 -8.65
CA GLN A 37 2.87 -5.63 -8.93
C GLN A 37 2.66 -5.91 -10.43
N ASP A 38 2.83 -4.89 -11.26
CA ASP A 38 2.83 -4.99 -12.71
C ASP A 38 3.81 -3.97 -13.32
N GLU A 39 3.97 -4.00 -14.64
CA GLU A 39 4.88 -3.12 -15.38
C GLU A 39 4.56 -1.63 -15.21
N VAL A 40 3.27 -1.28 -15.04
CA VAL A 40 2.81 0.10 -14.92
C VAL A 40 3.16 0.63 -13.53
N VAL A 41 2.83 -0.13 -12.48
CA VAL A 41 3.19 0.19 -11.10
C VAL A 41 4.72 0.26 -10.96
N ALA A 42 5.44 -0.69 -11.53
CA ALA A 42 6.91 -0.71 -11.48
C ALA A 42 7.56 0.52 -12.14
N ALA A 43 6.98 1.04 -13.23
CA ALA A 43 7.42 2.25 -13.89
C ALA A 43 7.14 3.51 -13.06
N ILE A 44 6.00 3.57 -12.37
CA ILE A 44 5.65 4.67 -11.45
C ILE A 44 6.60 4.68 -10.25
N GLU A 45 6.85 3.53 -9.62
CA GLU A 45 7.83 3.41 -8.52
C GLU A 45 9.22 3.91 -8.92
N LYS A 46 9.67 3.59 -10.15
CA LYS A 46 10.95 4.09 -10.68
C LYS A 46 10.96 5.63 -10.79
N ARG A 47 9.85 6.24 -11.21
CA ARG A 47 9.73 7.71 -11.28
C ARG A 47 9.76 8.34 -9.89
N VAL A 48 9.08 7.73 -8.90
CA VAL A 48 9.13 8.17 -7.50
C VAL A 48 10.56 8.08 -6.94
N ALA A 49 11.28 7.00 -7.21
CA ALA A 49 12.69 6.85 -6.83
C ALA A 49 13.58 7.94 -7.45
N GLN A 50 13.38 8.25 -8.74
CA GLN A 50 14.14 9.29 -9.44
C GLN A 50 13.94 10.69 -8.84
N VAL A 51 12.69 11.07 -8.52
CA VAL A 51 12.41 12.42 -7.96
C VAL A 51 12.82 12.55 -6.50
N THR A 52 12.77 11.45 -5.73
CA THR A 52 13.16 11.45 -4.32
C THR A 52 14.67 11.24 -4.12
N MET A 53 15.41 10.87 -5.18
CA MET A 53 16.82 10.48 -5.11
C MET A 53 17.10 9.31 -4.15
N LEU A 54 16.07 8.54 -3.82
CA LEU A 54 16.19 7.32 -3.03
C LEU A 54 16.18 6.11 -3.96
N PRO A 55 16.96 5.04 -3.66
CA PRO A 55 16.95 3.85 -4.49
C PRO A 55 15.54 3.25 -4.49
N LYS A 56 15.08 2.79 -5.67
CA LYS A 56 13.91 1.91 -5.73
C LYS A 56 14.23 0.69 -4.86
N ARG A 57 13.28 0.28 -4.01
CA ARG A 57 13.48 -0.85 -3.13
C ARG A 57 13.83 -2.10 -3.94
N GLU A 58 15.01 -2.65 -3.69
CA GLU A 58 15.41 -3.95 -4.24
C GLU A 58 15.00 -5.04 -3.24
N ARG A 59 14.18 -5.99 -3.70
CA ARG A 59 13.88 -7.18 -2.92
C ARG A 59 15.17 -7.99 -2.78
N ARG A 60 15.78 -7.96 -1.60
CA ARG A 60 16.95 -8.79 -1.30
C ARG A 60 16.53 -10.26 -1.37
N LEU A 61 17.03 -10.99 -2.35
CA LEU A 61 16.82 -12.44 -2.44
C LEU A 61 17.68 -13.09 -1.36
N GLY A 62 17.05 -13.71 -0.35
CA GLY A 62 17.73 -14.52 0.66
C GLY A 62 17.86 -13.86 2.04
N ARG A 63 16.89 -14.15 2.90
CA ARG A 63 17.10 -14.91 4.14
C ARG A 63 15.89 -15.81 4.34
#